data_AF-X1DU04-F1
#
_entry.id   AF-X1DU04-F1
#
_cell.length_a   1.000
_cell.length_b   1.000
_cell.length_c   1.000
_cell.angle_alpha   90.00
_cell.angle_beta   90.00
_cell.angle_gamma   90.00
#
_symmetry.space_group_name_H-M   'P 1'
#
loop_
_entity.id
_entity.type
_entity.pdbx_description
1 polymer ?
#
loop_
_entity_poly.entity_id
_entity_poly.type
_entity_poly.pdbx_seq_one_letter_code
_entity_poly.pdbx_strand_id
1 'polypeptide(L)'
;QQIITQALVPTAVDFLNPAIRSDDLSDPKSIFGRDLSQVICSDVVFADVRQRRGLGVGAELMWAKLNSIPVIALSPLESHYRRSRIDLLDVEVEDYVHPFVFNLSDTIVNSAKEEAAAKTD
;
A
#
# COMPACT_ATOMS: atom_id res chain seq x y z
N GLN A 1 -7.09 11.15 -0.24
CA GLN A 1 -6.24 12.17 -0.89
C GLN A 1 -6.06 13.39 0.01
N GLN A 2 -7.10 14.16 0.36
CA GLN A 2 -6.97 15.40 1.16
C GLN A 2 -6.07 15.32 2.41
N ILE A 3 -6.19 14.27 3.23
CA ILE A 3 -5.38 14.12 4.46
C ILE A 3 -3.89 13.91 4.15
N ILE A 4 -3.57 13.16 3.09
CA ILE A 4 -2.18 12.91 2.68
C ILE A 4 -1.59 14.18 2.07
N THR A 5 -2.36 14.90 1.24
CA THR A 5 -1.93 16.16 0.62
C THR A 5 -1.67 17.27 1.63
N GLN A 6 -2.50 17.40 2.67
CA GLN A 6 -2.31 18.42 3.72
C GLN A 6 -1.06 18.20 4.56
N ALA A 7 -0.59 16.96 4.60
CA ALA A 7 0.48 16.54 5.49
C ALA A 7 1.84 16.49 4.77
N LEU A 8 1.85 16.56 3.43
CA LEU A 8 3.04 16.65 2.59
C LEU A 8 3.23 18.10 2.11
N VAL A 9 4.02 18.92 2.81
CA VAL A 9 4.40 20.29 2.40
C VAL A 9 5.89 20.52 2.76
N PRO A 10 6.74 21.10 1.87
CA PRO A 10 6.42 21.82 0.63
C PRO A 10 6.94 21.16 -0.66
N THR A 11 6.92 19.82 -0.76
CA THR A 11 7.28 19.14 -2.03
C THR A 11 6.04 18.97 -2.90
N ALA A 12 6.14 19.26 -4.20
CA ALA A 12 5.09 18.91 -5.15
C ALA A 12 4.93 17.38 -5.19
N VAL A 13 3.74 16.89 -4.84
CA VAL A 13 3.42 15.45 -4.83
C VAL A 13 2.32 15.19 -5.83
N ASP A 14 2.61 14.36 -6.83
CA ASP A 14 1.64 13.89 -7.79
C ASP A 14 1.06 12.55 -7.34
N PHE A 15 -0.26 12.49 -7.20
CA PHE A 15 -0.94 11.26 -6.82
C PHE A 15 -1.30 10.43 -8.06
N LEU A 16 -0.56 9.35 -8.27
CA LEU A 16 -0.93 8.30 -9.21
C LEU A 16 -2.01 7.42 -8.57
N ASN A 17 -3.28 7.75 -8.82
CA ASN A 17 -4.42 7.06 -8.21
C ASN A 17 -5.10 6.12 -9.22
N PRO A 18 -5.04 4.79 -9.02
CA PRO A 18 -5.63 3.84 -9.96
C PRO A 18 -7.17 3.89 -10.00
N ALA A 19 -7.83 4.54 -9.05
CA ALA A 19 -9.28 4.77 -9.09
C ALA A 19 -9.69 5.90 -10.05
N ILE A 20 -8.76 6.78 -10.43
CA ILE A 20 -8.98 7.83 -11.44
C ILE A 20 -8.62 7.22 -12.79
N ARG A 21 -9.64 6.96 -13.62
CA ARG A 21 -9.49 6.13 -14.81
C ARG A 21 -10.34 6.59 -15.98
N SER A 22 -9.82 6.38 -17.18
CA SER A 22 -10.45 6.69 -18.48
C SER A 22 -10.32 5.55 -19.50
N ASP A 23 -9.73 4.43 -19.09
CA ASP A 23 -9.52 3.22 -19.88
C ASP A 23 -10.76 2.32 -19.95
N ASP A 24 -10.80 1.47 -20.98
CA ASP A 24 -11.85 0.47 -21.19
C ASP A 24 -11.68 -0.72 -20.24
N LEU A 25 -12.59 -0.85 -19.29
CA LEU A 25 -12.57 -1.92 -18.28
C LEU A 25 -12.83 -3.32 -18.85
N SER A 26 -13.27 -3.43 -20.10
CA SER A 26 -13.42 -4.71 -20.78
C SER A 26 -12.11 -5.24 -21.37
N ASP A 27 -11.06 -4.40 -21.45
CA ASP A 27 -9.73 -4.80 -21.87
C ASP A 27 -8.80 -5.04 -20.66
N PRO A 28 -8.64 -6.29 -20.20
CA PRO A 28 -7.81 -6.60 -19.04
C PRO A 28 -6.33 -6.27 -19.25
N LYS A 29 -5.83 -6.20 -20.49
CA LYS A 29 -4.43 -5.84 -20.76
C LYS A 29 -4.19 -4.36 -20.50
N SER A 30 -5.12 -3.51 -20.93
CA SER A 30 -5.05 -2.07 -20.68
C SER A 30 -5.11 -1.77 -19.18
N ILE A 31 -6.03 -2.40 -18.45
CA ILE A 31 -6.14 -2.22 -16.99
C ILE A 31 -4.83 -2.64 -16.31
N PHE A 32 -4.35 -3.86 -16.59
CA PHE A 32 -3.14 -4.39 -15.97
C PHE A 32 -1.92 -3.53 -16.28
N GLY A 33 -1.72 -3.17 -17.56
CA GLY A 33 -0.57 -2.36 -17.98
C GLY A 33 -0.58 -0.97 -17.35
N ARG A 34 -1.75 -0.34 -17.23
CA ARG A 34 -1.90 0.99 -16.63
C ARG A 34 -1.60 0.96 -15.14
N ASP A 35 -2.20 0.03 -14.38
CA ASP A 35 -1.97 -0.09 -12.94
C ASP A 35 -0.48 -0.35 -12.64
N LEU A 36 0.16 -1.26 -13.37
CA LEU A 36 1.60 -1.51 -13.21
C LEU A 36 2.45 -0.29 -13.63
N SER A 37 2.07 0.43 -14.69
CA SER A 37 2.82 1.63 -15.12
C SER A 37 2.82 2.73 -14.07
N GLN A 38 1.72 2.89 -13.32
CA GLN A 38 1.66 3.87 -12.23
C GLN A 38 2.64 3.50 -11.11
N VAL A 39 2.75 2.21 -10.78
CA VAL A 39 3.76 1.73 -9.81
C VAL A 39 5.17 1.98 -10.35
N ILE A 40 5.46 1.62 -11.60
CA ILE A 40 6.78 1.81 -12.23
C ILE A 40 7.23 3.26 -12.21
N CYS A 41 6.30 4.20 -12.44
CA CYS A 41 6.60 5.62 -12.49
C CYS A 41 6.57 6.31 -11.12
N SER A 42 6.31 5.57 -10.04
CA SER A 42 6.21 6.15 -8.69
C SER A 42 7.55 6.20 -7.97
N ASP A 43 7.78 7.27 -7.20
CA ASP A 43 8.91 7.36 -6.26
C ASP A 43 8.63 6.60 -4.94
N VAL A 44 7.36 6.38 -4.63
CA VAL A 44 6.89 5.70 -3.41
C VAL A 44 5.49 5.13 -3.64
N VAL A 45 5.23 3.96 -3.07
CA VAL A 45 3.90 3.34 -3.06
C VAL A 45 3.29 3.44 -1.67
N PHE A 46 2.12 4.07 -1.57
CA PHE A 46 1.31 4.09 -0.35
C PHE A 46 0.13 3.11 -0.49
N ALA A 47 0.19 2.00 0.23
CA ALA A 47 -0.77 0.92 0.15
C ALA A 47 -1.77 0.98 1.33
N ASP A 48 -3.03 1.28 1.04
CA ASP A 48 -4.10 1.14 2.03
C ASP A 48 -4.48 -0.34 2.17
N VAL A 49 -3.98 -1.04 3.18
CA VAL A 49 -4.25 -2.47 3.43
C VAL A 49 -5.11 -2.69 4.68
N ARG A 50 -5.97 -1.73 5.04
CA ARG A 50 -6.87 -1.89 6.20
C ARG A 50 -7.89 -3.02 6.05
N GLN A 51 -8.30 -3.27 4.81
CA GLN A 51 -9.32 -4.24 4.42
C GLN A 51 -8.74 -5.23 3.41
N ARG A 52 -9.48 -6.33 3.17
CA ARG A 52 -9.11 -7.33 2.16
C ARG A 52 -8.86 -6.66 0.81
N ARG A 53 -7.70 -6.92 0.22
CA ARG A 53 -7.32 -6.46 -1.12
C ARG A 53 -7.28 -7.61 -2.12
N GLY A 54 -7.48 -7.25 -3.39
CA GLY A 54 -7.45 -8.20 -4.50
C GLY A 54 -6.03 -8.52 -4.95
N LEU A 55 -5.93 -9.44 -5.90
CA LEU A 55 -4.66 -9.90 -6.49
C LEU A 55 -3.83 -8.76 -7.11
N GLY A 56 -4.51 -7.73 -7.66
CA GLY A 56 -3.86 -6.56 -8.25
C GLY A 56 -2.93 -5.85 -7.28
N VAL A 57 -3.42 -5.54 -6.07
CA VAL A 57 -2.59 -4.91 -5.02
C VAL A 57 -1.37 -5.77 -4.68
N GLY A 58 -1.55 -7.09 -4.56
CA GLY A 58 -0.41 -7.98 -4.33
C GLY A 58 0.64 -7.92 -5.44
N ALA A 59 0.21 -7.87 -6.70
CA ALA A 59 1.11 -7.75 -7.85
C ALA A 59 1.82 -6.39 -7.88
N GLU A 60 1.11 -5.30 -7.59
CA GLU A 60 1.65 -3.93 -7.49
C GLU A 60 2.74 -3.84 -6.40
N LEU A 61 2.47 -4.35 -5.20
CA LEU A 61 3.45 -4.33 -4.09
C LEU A 61 4.67 -5.19 -4.39
N MET A 62 4.47 -6.37 -4.98
CA MET A 62 5.57 -7.23 -5.39
C MET A 62 6.46 -6.55 -6.44
N TRP A 63 5.84 -5.88 -7.42
CA TRP A 63 6.57 -5.15 -8.43
C TRP A 63 7.37 -3.99 -7.84
N ALA A 64 6.77 -3.22 -6.92
CA ALA A 64 7.45 -2.15 -6.20
C ALA A 64 8.71 -2.66 -5.49
N LYS A 65 8.60 -3.75 -4.71
CA LYS A 65 9.74 -4.34 -4.01
C LYS A 65 10.84 -4.84 -4.94
N LEU A 66 10.48 -5.51 -6.04
CA LEU A 66 11.47 -6.00 -7.02
C LEU A 66 12.25 -4.86 -7.69
N ASN A 67 11.66 -3.67 -7.77
CA ASN A 67 12.28 -2.48 -8.35
C ASN A 67 12.82 -1.51 -7.28
N SER A 68 12.91 -1.94 -6.01
CA SER A 68 13.38 -1.11 -4.89
C SER A 68 12.61 0.20 -4.71
N ILE A 69 11.33 0.22 -5.10
CA ILE A 69 10.42 1.33 -4.83
C ILE A 69 9.92 1.19 -3.38
N PRO A 70 10.12 2.20 -2.52
CA PRO A 70 9.68 2.14 -1.13
C PRO A 70 8.16 1.92 -1.03
N VAL A 71 7.75 0.98 -0.18
CA VAL A 71 6.35 0.66 0.10
C VAL A 71 5.99 1.00 1.54
N ILE A 72 4.99 1.86 1.70
CA ILE A 72 4.40 2.20 2.98
C ILE A 72 3.00 1.59 3.04
N ALA A 73 2.77 0.69 4.00
CA ALA A 73 1.48 0.05 4.19
C ALA A 73 0.72 0.64 5.39
N LEU A 74 -0.49 1.13 5.13
CA LEU A 74 -1.43 1.50 6.18
C LEU A 74 -2.16 0.24 6.67
N SER A 75 -1.68 -0.32 7.79
CA SER A 75 -2.27 -1.47 8.46
C SER A 75 -2.32 -1.21 9.99
N PRO A 76 -3.38 -0.53 10.47
CA PRO A 76 -3.62 -0.35 11.90
C PRO A 76 -3.69 -1.69 12.63
N LEU A 77 -3.33 -1.70 13.90
CA LEU A 77 -3.64 -2.84 14.77
C LEU A 77 -5.16 -3.13 14.72
N GLU A 78 -5.52 -4.41 14.72
CA GLU A 78 -6.89 -4.87 14.50
C GLU A 78 -7.49 -4.55 13.12
N SER A 79 -6.65 -4.50 12.08
CA SER A 79 -7.08 -4.50 10.67
C SER A 79 -7.06 -5.90 10.06
N HIS A 80 -7.58 -6.06 8.84
CA HIS A 80 -7.71 -7.37 8.20
C HIS A 80 -6.38 -8.16 8.15
N TYR A 81 -5.27 -7.46 7.92
CA TYR A 81 -3.94 -8.06 7.80
C TYR A 81 -3.05 -7.86 9.04
N ARG A 82 -3.57 -7.31 10.14
CA ARG A 82 -2.80 -7.09 11.38
C ARG A 82 -3.66 -7.26 12.62
N ARG A 83 -3.27 -8.15 13.53
CA ARG A 83 -3.99 -8.50 14.77
C ARG A 83 -3.03 -8.57 15.93
N SER A 84 -3.47 -8.18 17.12
CA SER A 84 -2.74 -8.45 18.37
C SER A 84 -2.66 -9.95 18.67
N ARG A 85 -3.68 -10.71 18.25
CA ARG A 85 -3.72 -12.17 18.38
C ARG A 85 -4.60 -12.81 17.30
N ILE A 86 -4.18 -13.94 16.75
CA ILE A 86 -4.96 -14.75 15.82
C ILE A 86 -4.67 -16.23 16.02
N ASP A 87 -5.67 -17.09 15.78
CA ASP A 87 -5.48 -18.53 15.62
C ASP A 87 -5.26 -18.84 14.13
N LEU A 88 -4.04 -19.24 13.77
CA LEU A 88 -3.65 -19.58 12.41
C LEU A 88 -3.26 -21.06 12.36
N LEU A 89 -4.08 -21.88 11.71
CA LEU A 89 -3.85 -23.33 11.58
C LEU A 89 -3.64 -23.99 12.97
N ASP A 90 -4.52 -23.68 13.92
CA ASP A 90 -4.48 -24.15 15.31
C ASP A 90 -3.24 -23.71 16.11
N VAL A 91 -2.50 -22.72 15.60
CA VAL A 91 -1.41 -22.06 16.30
C VAL A 91 -1.82 -20.64 16.67
N GLU A 92 -1.73 -20.32 17.96
CA GLU A 92 -1.91 -18.96 18.45
C GLU A 92 -0.69 -18.12 18.10
N VAL A 93 -0.92 -17.00 17.41
CA VAL A 93 0.12 -16.05 17.02
C VAL A 93 -0.21 -14.69 17.61
N GLU A 94 0.68 -14.18 18.46
CA GLU A 94 0.65 -12.81 18.96
C GLU A 94 1.29 -11.84 17.96
N ASP A 95 0.83 -10.58 17.97
CA ASP A 95 1.31 -9.48 17.11
C ASP A 95 1.39 -9.86 15.61
N TYR A 96 0.39 -10.61 15.17
CA TYR A 96 0.31 -11.09 13.79
C TYR A 96 0.24 -9.94 12.78
N VAL A 97 1.11 -10.02 11.78
CA VAL A 97 1.05 -9.27 10.53
C VAL A 97 1.04 -10.27 9.38
N HIS A 98 0.14 -10.07 8.41
CA HIS A 98 0.06 -10.96 7.25
C HIS A 98 1.42 -11.02 6.53
N PRO A 99 1.97 -12.21 6.21
CA PRO A 99 3.33 -12.35 5.70
C PRO A 99 3.64 -11.51 4.45
N PHE A 100 2.71 -11.43 3.49
CA PHE A 100 2.88 -10.56 2.32
C PHE A 100 2.84 -9.06 2.65
N VAL A 101 2.02 -8.61 3.60
CA VAL A 101 2.07 -7.21 4.03
C VAL A 101 3.40 -6.93 4.71
N PHE A 102 3.86 -7.82 5.60
CA PHE A 102 5.14 -7.66 6.28
C PHE A 102 6.33 -7.60 5.31
N ASN A 103 6.45 -8.57 4.41
CA ASN A 103 7.62 -8.66 3.52
C ASN A 103 7.56 -7.70 2.33
N LEU A 104 6.37 -7.27 1.91
CA LEU A 104 6.22 -6.32 0.81
C LEU A 104 6.12 -4.86 1.25
N SER A 105 6.24 -4.58 2.55
CA SER A 105 6.29 -3.21 3.07
C SER A 105 7.69 -2.89 3.57
N ASP A 106 8.13 -1.65 3.40
CA ASP A 106 9.29 -1.09 4.08
C ASP A 106 8.89 -0.47 5.42
N THR A 107 7.65 0.01 5.54
CA THR A 107 7.09 0.52 6.79
C THR A 107 5.60 0.21 6.88
N ILE A 108 5.13 -0.14 8.08
CA ILE A 108 3.71 -0.39 8.37
C ILE A 108 3.25 0.64 9.40
N VAL A 109 2.26 1.45 9.03
CA VAL A 109 1.74 2.54 9.86
C VAL A 109 0.32 2.32 10.32
N ASN A 110 -0.04 2.95 11.44
CA ASN A 110 -1.37 2.85 12.03
C ASN A 110 -2.31 3.94 11.51
N SER A 111 -1.77 5.04 11.01
CA SER A 111 -2.57 6.13 10.48
C SER A 111 -1.89 6.83 9.30
N ALA A 112 -2.69 7.40 8.40
CA ALA A 112 -2.17 8.21 7.29
C ALA A 112 -1.47 9.50 7.75
N LYS A 113 -1.62 9.92 9.01
CA LYS A 113 -0.94 11.09 9.58
C LYS A 113 0.48 10.78 10.07
N GLU A 114 0.76 9.53 10.43
CA GLU A 114 2.03 9.09 11.01
C GLU A 114 3.20 9.25 10.02
N GLU A 115 2.92 9.08 8.73
CA GLU A 115 3.91 9.19 7.64
C GLU A 115 4.30 10.61 7.25
N ALA A 116 3.37 11.55 7.39
CA ALA A 116 3.64 12.94 7.03
C ALA A 116 4.78 13.57 7.84
N ALA A 117 4.99 13.08 9.06
CA ALA A 117 6.03 13.54 9.95
C ALA A 117 7.41 12.89 9.68
N ALA A 118 7.44 11.71 9.05
CA ALA A 118 8.64 10.87 8.97
C ALA A 118 9.69 11.31 7.92
N LYS A 119 9.48 12.42 7.20
CA LYS A 119 10.43 12.99 6.23
C LYS A 119 10.83 14.45 6.52
N THR A 120 10.83 14.87 7.78
CA THR A 120 11.24 16.25 8.18
C THR A 120 12.54 16.32 8.97
N ASP A 121 13.26 15.22 9.14
CA ASP A 121 14.57 15.17 9.82
C ASP A 121 15.71 14.83 8.84
#